data_AF-A0A061NHB4-F1
#
_entry.id   AF-A0A061NHB4-F1
#
_cell.length_a   1.000
_cell.length_b   1.000
_cell.length_c   1.000
_cell.angle_alpha   90.00
_cell.angle_beta   90.00
_cell.angle_gamma   90.00
#
_symmetry.space_group_name_H-M   'P 1'
#
loop_
_entity.id
_entity.type
_entity.pdbx_description
1 polymer ?
#
loop_
_entity_poly.entity_id
_entity_poly.type
_entity_poly.pdbx_seq_one_letter_code
_entity_poly.pdbx_strand_id
1 'polypeptide(L)'
;MGNEQWWTGGLLTGALQDAVDRAEDMQGGDPDEWQWGDYHQVTFGHPLGAMQPLDLLFNPTPEPVDGSRITVMAAGYNDETGNTNHGAGWRGVMDIQDLSESYHIVGPGQSGHVRSDHYDDQLHDWVEGTYHATTTDAAIYQETSQHLQMVPAE
;
A
#
# COMPACT_ATOMS: atom_id res chain seq x y z
N MET A 1 -23.51 -44.01 0.98
CA MET A 1 -24.74 -43.38 1.50
C MET A 1 -24.33 -42.76 2.83
N GLY A 2 -24.10 -41.48 3.03
CA GLY A 2 -24.36 -40.24 2.30
C GLY A 2 -24.19 -39.20 3.40
N ASN A 3 -22.99 -38.64 3.56
CA ASN A 3 -22.70 -37.75 4.69
C ASN A 3 -23.31 -36.39 4.37
N GLU A 4 -24.54 -36.18 4.84
CA GLU A 4 -25.35 -34.99 4.62
C GLU A 4 -24.83 -33.72 5.33
N GLN A 5 -23.62 -33.79 5.92
CA GLN A 5 -23.08 -32.74 6.80
C GLN A 5 -22.43 -31.56 6.08
N TRP A 6 -22.09 -31.68 4.79
CA TRP A 6 -21.39 -30.59 4.08
C TRP A 6 -22.31 -29.46 3.62
N TRP A 7 -23.63 -29.66 3.62
CA TRP A 7 -24.64 -28.62 3.32
C TRP A 7 -25.44 -28.18 4.55
N THR A 8 -25.23 -28.79 5.72
CA THR A 8 -25.90 -28.37 6.96
C THR A 8 -25.20 -27.14 7.55
N GLY A 9 -25.98 -26.21 8.10
CA GLY A 9 -25.51 -24.92 8.63
C GLY A 9 -24.35 -24.98 9.64
N GLY A 10 -24.02 -26.14 10.21
CA GLY A 10 -22.91 -26.32 11.15
C GLY A 10 -21.53 -25.93 10.60
N LEU A 11 -21.26 -26.12 9.30
CA LEU A 11 -19.98 -25.67 8.70
C LEU A 11 -19.88 -24.14 8.68
N LEU A 12 -20.94 -23.46 8.26
CA LEU A 12 -20.98 -22.00 8.21
C LEU A 12 -20.96 -21.40 9.62
N THR A 13 -21.69 -22.01 10.57
CA THR A 13 -21.67 -21.58 11.97
C THR A 13 -20.30 -21.75 12.62
N GLY A 14 -19.63 -22.89 12.37
CA GLY A 14 -18.27 -23.11 12.87
C GLY A 14 -17.29 -22.11 12.28
N ALA A 15 -17.30 -21.92 10.95
CA ALA A 15 -16.43 -20.95 10.28
C ALA A 15 -16.68 -19.51 10.73
N LEU A 16 -17.94 -19.14 11.02
CA LEU A 16 -18.27 -17.83 11.57
C LEU A 16 -17.72 -17.67 13.00
N GLN A 17 -17.85 -18.70 13.85
CA GLN A 17 -17.30 -18.66 15.21
C GLN A 17 -15.79 -18.50 15.18
N ASP A 18 -15.09 -19.31 14.38
CA ASP A 18 -13.63 -19.23 14.24
C ASP A 18 -13.18 -17.84 13.73
N ALA A 19 -13.94 -17.23 12.82
CA ALA A 19 -13.65 -15.90 12.29
C ALA A 19 -13.85 -14.80 13.34
N VAL A 20 -14.92 -14.89 14.15
CA VAL A 20 -15.20 -13.95 15.24
C VAL A 20 -14.15 -14.08 16.34
N ASP A 21 -13.84 -15.30 16.78
CA ASP A 21 -12.82 -15.56 17.80
C ASP A 21 -11.46 -14.98 17.37
N ARG A 22 -11.07 -15.18 16.10
CA ARG A 22 -9.85 -14.58 15.55
C ARG A 22 -9.89 -13.06 15.55
N ALA A 23 -11.04 -12.46 15.21
CA ALA A 23 -11.17 -11.01 15.22
C ALA A 23 -11.14 -10.44 16.64
N GLU A 24 -11.76 -11.11 17.62
CA GLU A 24 -11.68 -10.76 19.04
C GLU A 24 -10.25 -10.85 19.59
N ASP A 25 -9.50 -11.89 19.21
CA ASP A 25 -8.08 -12.05 19.59
C ASP A 25 -7.20 -10.90 19.06
N MET A 26 -7.53 -10.38 17.87
CA MET A 26 -6.73 -9.33 17.21
C MET A 26 -7.17 -7.91 17.62
N GLN A 27 -8.46 -7.66 17.81
CA GLN A 27 -9.04 -6.32 17.91
C GLN A 27 -9.92 -6.11 19.16
N GLY A 28 -10.03 -7.12 20.04
CA GLY A 28 -10.80 -7.04 21.28
C GLY A 28 -12.25 -7.48 21.14
N GLY A 29 -12.94 -7.62 22.28
CA GLY A 29 -14.26 -8.23 22.37
C GLY A 29 -15.46 -7.35 21.98
N ASP A 30 -15.23 -6.10 21.56
CA ASP A 30 -16.29 -5.21 21.09
C ASP A 30 -16.20 -5.02 19.56
N PRO A 31 -17.07 -5.67 18.77
CA PRO A 31 -17.03 -5.56 17.31
C PRO A 31 -17.29 -4.15 16.76
N ASP A 32 -17.92 -3.27 17.53
CA ASP A 32 -18.16 -1.87 17.11
C ASP A 32 -16.87 -1.03 17.13
N GLU A 33 -15.82 -1.50 17.81
CA GLU A 33 -14.50 -0.86 17.86
C GLU A 33 -13.54 -1.36 16.77
N TRP A 34 -13.88 -2.43 16.04
CA TRP A 34 -13.00 -3.04 15.04
C TRP A 34 -12.79 -2.13 13.84
N GLN A 35 -11.53 -1.99 13.42
CA GLN A 35 -11.14 -1.19 12.26
C GLN A 35 -10.28 -2.02 11.32
N TRP A 36 -10.69 -2.06 10.05
CA TRP A 36 -9.94 -2.82 9.03
C TRP A 36 -8.47 -2.39 8.97
N GLY A 37 -8.21 -1.08 9.05
CA GLY A 37 -6.87 -0.51 9.03
C GLY A 37 -5.98 -0.98 10.17
N ASP A 38 -6.50 -1.27 11.37
CA ASP A 38 -5.69 -1.72 12.52
C ASP A 38 -5.05 -3.09 12.25
N TYR A 39 -5.78 -3.96 11.55
CA TYR A 39 -5.25 -5.23 11.06
C TYR A 39 -4.49 -5.07 9.73
N HIS A 40 -5.02 -4.29 8.80
CA HIS A 40 -4.54 -4.22 7.42
C HIS A 40 -3.65 -3.00 7.18
N GLN A 41 -2.34 -3.25 7.22
CA GLN A 41 -1.31 -2.22 7.22
C GLN A 41 -0.39 -2.32 5.99
N VAL A 42 0.18 -1.18 5.57
CA VAL A 42 1.24 -1.11 4.56
C VAL A 42 2.53 -0.59 5.16
N THR A 43 3.60 -1.39 5.06
CA THR A 43 4.91 -1.09 5.67
C THR A 43 6.00 -0.79 4.62
N PHE A 44 5.82 -1.17 3.35
CA PHE A 44 6.87 -1.10 2.31
C PHE A 44 8.25 -1.61 2.79
N GLY A 45 8.28 -2.81 3.37
CA GLY A 45 9.47 -3.35 4.04
C GLY A 45 10.69 -3.50 3.13
N HIS A 46 11.82 -2.92 3.55
CA HIS A 46 13.09 -3.03 2.85
C HIS A 46 13.77 -4.38 3.17
N PRO A 47 14.46 -5.04 2.22
CA PRO A 47 15.13 -6.32 2.48
C PRO A 47 16.13 -6.29 3.64
N LEU A 48 16.87 -5.18 3.82
CA LEU A 48 17.78 -5.02 4.97
C LEU A 48 17.03 -4.74 6.29
N GLY A 49 15.80 -4.22 6.21
CA GLY A 49 14.93 -4.02 7.38
C GLY A 49 14.47 -5.33 8.03
N ALA A 50 14.62 -6.48 7.35
CA ALA A 50 14.36 -7.78 7.97
C ALA A 50 15.30 -8.10 9.15
N MET A 51 16.44 -7.41 9.27
CA MET A 51 17.36 -7.55 10.39
C MET A 51 17.17 -6.41 11.38
N GLN A 52 16.66 -6.71 12.57
CA GLN A 52 16.53 -5.69 13.62
C GLN A 52 17.92 -5.21 14.10
N PRO A 53 18.13 -3.90 14.38
CA PRO A 53 17.14 -2.81 14.35
C PRO A 53 17.15 -1.99 13.02
N LEU A 54 17.59 -2.58 11.89
CA LEU A 54 17.68 -1.87 10.62
C LEU A 54 16.30 -1.51 10.04
N ASP A 55 15.23 -2.18 10.48
CA ASP A 55 13.85 -1.81 10.21
C ASP A 55 13.58 -0.34 10.57
N LEU A 56 14.10 0.14 11.70
CA LEU A 56 13.91 1.53 12.15
C LEU A 56 14.55 2.57 11.22
N LEU A 57 15.48 2.15 10.35
CA LEU A 57 16.14 3.02 9.38
C LEU A 57 15.53 2.89 8.00
N PHE A 58 15.22 1.66 7.57
CA PHE A 58 14.86 1.40 6.18
C PHE A 58 13.37 1.21 5.93
N ASN A 59 12.57 0.86 6.94
CA ASN A 59 11.14 0.70 6.73
C ASN A 59 10.45 2.03 7.01
N PRO A 60 9.61 2.52 6.08
CA PRO A 60 8.68 3.60 6.37
C PRO A 60 7.78 3.25 7.55
N THR A 61 7.17 4.27 8.15
CA THR A 61 6.17 4.05 9.20
C THR A 61 4.97 3.32 8.59
N PRO A 62 4.52 2.19 9.17
CA PRO A 62 3.34 1.50 8.67
C PRO A 62 2.11 2.41 8.70
N GLU A 63 1.30 2.38 7.64
CA GLU A 63 0.03 3.09 7.57
C GLU A 63 -1.14 2.11 7.37
N PRO A 64 -2.31 2.36 7.98
CA PRO A 64 -3.52 1.59 7.71
C PRO A 64 -3.91 1.78 6.25
N VAL A 65 -4.34 0.71 5.57
CA VAL A 65 -4.77 0.82 4.17
C VAL A 65 -6.07 0.06 3.93
N ASP A 66 -6.93 0.65 3.12
CA ASP A 66 -8.17 0.00 2.69
C ASP A 66 -7.92 -1.11 1.66
N GLY A 67 -9.01 -1.78 1.28
CA GLY A 67 -8.99 -2.76 0.20
C GLY A 67 -8.48 -4.14 0.60
N SER A 68 -8.24 -4.97 -0.41
CA SER A 68 -7.92 -6.38 -0.31
C SER A 68 -7.44 -6.89 -1.67
N ARG A 69 -7.08 -8.18 -1.75
CA ARG A 69 -6.71 -8.86 -3.00
C ARG A 69 -7.83 -8.92 -4.07
N ILE A 70 -9.08 -8.59 -3.73
CA ILE A 70 -10.25 -8.69 -4.62
C ILE A 70 -10.98 -7.36 -4.88
N THR A 71 -10.52 -6.25 -4.28
CA THR A 71 -11.10 -4.91 -4.47
C THR A 71 -10.32 -4.11 -5.50
N VAL A 72 -10.89 -2.98 -5.97
CA VAL A 72 -10.21 -2.05 -6.89
C VAL A 72 -8.90 -1.53 -6.30
N MET A 73 -8.94 -1.12 -5.02
CA MET A 73 -7.72 -0.95 -4.22
C MET A 73 -7.19 -2.35 -3.91
N ALA A 74 -6.37 -2.90 -4.82
CA ALA A 74 -5.88 -4.27 -4.78
C ALA A 74 -4.73 -4.46 -3.77
N ALA A 75 -4.92 -3.98 -2.54
CA ALA A 75 -3.98 -4.10 -1.44
C ALA A 75 -4.10 -5.51 -0.83
N GLY A 76 -3.40 -6.48 -1.43
CA GLY A 76 -3.38 -7.86 -0.94
C GLY A 76 -2.45 -8.01 0.25
N TYR A 77 -2.78 -8.92 1.17
CA TYR A 77 -2.10 -9.07 2.46
C TYR A 77 -1.80 -10.52 2.84
N ASN A 78 -0.91 -10.68 3.81
CA ASN A 78 -0.67 -11.95 4.51
C ASN A 78 -1.76 -12.16 5.57
N ASP A 79 -2.50 -13.27 5.49
CA ASP A 79 -3.64 -13.54 6.40
C ASP A 79 -3.25 -13.67 7.89
N GLU A 80 -2.00 -14.02 8.18
CA GLU A 80 -1.49 -14.15 9.56
C GLU A 80 -1.18 -12.79 10.17
N THR A 81 -0.56 -11.88 9.40
CA THR A 81 -0.01 -10.61 9.92
C THR A 81 -0.81 -9.37 9.53
N GLY A 82 -1.71 -9.48 8.56
CA GLY A 82 -2.47 -8.35 8.00
C GLY A 82 -1.63 -7.36 7.16
N ASN A 83 -0.31 -7.54 7.12
CA ASN A 83 0.57 -6.70 6.31
C ASN A 83 0.38 -6.95 4.81
N THR A 84 0.25 -5.87 4.06
CA THR A 84 0.18 -5.91 2.61
C THR A 84 1.45 -6.50 1.99
N ASN A 85 1.27 -7.38 1.01
CA ASN A 85 2.34 -8.08 0.30
C ASN A 85 2.34 -7.84 -1.21
N HIS A 86 1.27 -7.25 -1.76
CA HIS A 86 1.24 -6.72 -3.12
C HIS A 86 0.17 -5.64 -3.26
N GLY A 87 0.35 -4.79 -4.28
CA GLY A 87 -0.57 -3.71 -4.63
C GLY A 87 -0.15 -3.03 -5.91
N ALA A 88 -0.80 -1.92 -6.25
CA ALA A 88 -0.41 -1.11 -7.40
C ALA A 88 0.93 -0.42 -7.13
N GLY A 89 1.99 -0.80 -7.87
CA GLY A 89 3.28 -0.11 -7.77
C GLY A 89 3.22 1.34 -8.26
N TRP A 90 2.35 1.61 -9.23
CA TRP A 90 2.11 2.94 -9.80
C TRP A 90 0.63 3.07 -10.17
N ARG A 91 0.06 4.26 -9.99
CA ARG A 91 -1.30 4.60 -10.42
C ARG A 91 -1.26 5.92 -11.18
N GLY A 92 -2.11 6.09 -12.18
CA GLY A 92 -2.16 7.34 -12.93
C GLY A 92 -3.41 7.50 -13.79
N VAL A 93 -3.70 8.77 -14.09
CA VAL A 93 -4.81 9.24 -14.93
C VAL A 93 -4.23 10.26 -15.91
N MET A 94 -4.49 10.04 -17.20
CA MET A 94 -3.94 10.82 -18.30
C MET A 94 -5.07 11.17 -19.26
N ASP A 95 -5.18 12.44 -19.65
CA ASP A 95 -6.07 12.85 -20.74
C ASP A 95 -5.37 12.63 -22.08
N ILE A 96 -5.92 11.78 -22.93
CA ILE A 96 -5.36 11.48 -24.25
C ILE A 96 -5.52 12.68 -25.20
N GLN A 97 -6.49 13.57 -24.95
CA GLN A 97 -6.67 14.80 -25.72
C GLN A 97 -5.65 15.88 -25.34
N ASP A 98 -5.15 15.85 -24.10
CA ASP A 98 -4.15 16.78 -23.58
C ASP A 98 -3.19 16.08 -22.61
N LEU A 99 -2.02 15.70 -23.13
CA LEU A 99 -0.95 15.06 -22.37
C LEU A 99 -0.02 16.07 -21.68
N SER A 100 -0.33 17.38 -21.70
CA SER A 100 0.52 18.39 -21.10
C SER A 100 0.56 18.34 -19.57
N GLU A 101 -0.47 17.74 -18.96
CA GLU A 101 -0.59 17.50 -17.53
C GLU A 101 -1.15 16.09 -17.28
N SER A 102 -0.58 15.38 -16.31
CA SER A 102 -1.01 14.04 -15.92
C SER A 102 -0.97 13.87 -14.41
N TYR A 103 -1.88 13.08 -13.87
CA TYR A 103 -2.00 12.85 -12.43
C TYR A 103 -1.54 11.44 -12.12
N HIS A 104 -0.56 11.29 -11.24
CA HIS A 104 -0.02 9.97 -10.92
C HIS A 104 0.57 9.89 -9.51
N ILE A 105 0.91 8.68 -9.08
CA ILE A 105 1.55 8.43 -7.78
C ILE A 105 2.33 7.10 -7.87
N VAL A 106 3.47 7.03 -7.18
CA VAL A 106 4.25 5.80 -6.98
C VAL A 106 4.42 5.56 -5.48
N GLY A 107 4.28 4.31 -5.03
CA GLY A 107 4.50 3.95 -3.62
C GLY A 107 5.88 3.32 -3.40
N PRO A 108 6.60 3.62 -2.30
CA PRO A 108 6.30 4.67 -1.31
C PRO A 108 6.87 6.05 -1.72
N GLY A 109 7.75 6.10 -2.72
CA GLY A 109 8.41 7.32 -3.19
C GLY A 109 9.22 7.05 -4.46
N GLN A 110 9.79 8.10 -5.05
CA GLN A 110 10.53 7.99 -6.33
C GLN A 110 11.98 7.51 -6.16
N SER A 111 12.54 7.58 -4.96
CA SER A 111 13.95 7.28 -4.68
C SER A 111 14.12 5.98 -3.90
N GLY A 112 15.07 5.15 -4.32
CA GLY A 112 15.48 3.97 -3.54
C GLY A 112 16.50 4.26 -2.45
N HIS A 113 16.94 5.51 -2.29
CA HIS A 113 17.98 5.87 -1.33
C HIS A 113 17.36 6.36 -0.01
N VAL A 114 17.61 5.66 1.10
CA VAL A 114 16.99 5.90 2.42
C VAL A 114 17.16 7.31 2.98
N ARG A 115 18.16 8.07 2.52
CA ARG A 115 18.37 9.48 2.92
C ARG A 115 17.79 10.51 1.95
N SER A 116 17.06 10.06 0.93
CA SER A 116 16.42 10.94 -0.03
C SER A 116 15.14 11.48 0.58
N ASP A 117 14.83 12.75 0.35
CA ASP A 117 13.53 13.31 0.70
C ASP A 117 12.38 12.68 -0.09
N HIS A 118 12.69 11.86 -1.11
CA HIS A 118 11.75 11.15 -1.98
C HIS A 118 11.76 9.63 -1.74
N TYR A 119 12.21 9.17 -0.58
CA TYR A 119 12.28 7.74 -0.25
C TYR A 119 10.87 7.15 -0.03
N ASP A 120 10.06 7.84 0.76
CA ASP A 120 8.73 7.43 1.19
C ASP A 120 7.72 8.60 1.27
N ASP A 121 8.01 9.72 0.59
CA ASP A 121 7.22 10.95 0.60
C ASP A 121 5.82 10.82 -0.03
N GLN A 122 5.57 9.75 -0.78
CA GLN A 122 4.30 9.46 -1.43
C GLN A 122 3.52 8.33 -0.75
N LEU A 123 4.00 7.78 0.37
CA LEU A 123 3.35 6.65 1.05
C LEU A 123 1.93 7.01 1.49
N HIS A 124 1.77 8.13 2.19
CA HIS A 124 0.47 8.59 2.67
C HIS A 124 -0.49 8.88 1.51
N ASP A 125 -0.04 9.62 0.48
CA ASP A 125 -0.84 9.89 -0.71
C ASP A 125 -1.24 8.61 -1.45
N TRP A 126 -0.37 7.60 -1.47
CA TRP A 126 -0.68 6.29 -2.03
C TRP A 126 -1.76 5.54 -1.22
N VAL A 127 -1.77 5.66 0.10
CA VAL A 127 -2.82 5.11 0.97
C VAL A 127 -4.16 5.79 0.70
N GLU A 128 -4.18 7.12 0.71
CA GLU A 128 -5.38 7.93 0.51
C GLU A 128 -5.88 7.93 -0.96
N GLY A 129 -5.04 7.49 -1.89
CA GLY A 129 -5.35 7.54 -3.33
C GLY A 129 -5.30 8.96 -3.90
N THR A 130 -4.50 9.84 -3.30
CA THR A 130 -4.22 11.19 -3.78
C THR A 130 -3.09 11.14 -4.82
N TYR A 131 -3.20 11.98 -5.86
CA TYR A 131 -2.26 12.01 -6.99
C TYR A 131 -1.58 13.37 -7.07
N HIS A 132 -0.28 13.38 -7.42
CA HIS A 132 0.38 14.62 -7.81
C HIS A 132 0.24 14.90 -9.30
N ALA A 133 0.31 16.18 -9.67
CA ALA A 133 0.32 16.61 -11.07
C ALA A 133 1.76 16.65 -11.60
N THR A 134 1.96 16.09 -12.79
CA THR A 134 3.20 16.17 -13.55
C THR A 134 2.92 16.79 -14.90
N THR A 135 3.71 17.82 -15.22
CA THR A 135 3.58 18.55 -16.48
C THR A 135 4.72 18.23 -17.44
N THR A 136 4.41 18.23 -18.74
CA THR A 136 5.42 18.16 -19.80
C THR A 136 5.85 19.54 -20.30
N ASP A 137 5.29 20.64 -19.76
CA ASP A 137 5.72 21.99 -20.12
C ASP A 137 7.12 22.26 -19.55
N ALA A 138 8.08 22.43 -20.47
CA ALA A 138 9.46 22.72 -20.15
C ALA A 138 9.64 23.96 -19.29
N ALA A 139 8.83 25.01 -19.46
CA ALA A 139 8.94 26.21 -18.64
C ALA A 139 8.63 25.90 -17.16
N ILE A 140 7.69 24.99 -16.90
CA ILE A 140 7.26 24.65 -15.55
C ILE A 140 8.21 23.63 -14.92
N TYR A 141 8.43 22.47 -15.55
CA TYR A 141 9.24 21.41 -14.91
C TYR A 141 10.70 21.84 -14.76
N GLN A 142 11.21 22.74 -15.61
CA GLN A 142 12.56 23.25 -15.47
C GLN A 142 12.73 24.24 -14.31
N GLU A 143 11.66 24.92 -13.92
CA GLU A 143 11.68 25.84 -12.78
C GLU A 143 11.53 25.08 -11.45
N THR A 144 10.75 24.01 -11.45
CA THR A 144 10.34 23.29 -10.23
C THR A 144 11.18 22.05 -9.89
N SER A 145 12.17 21.69 -10.72
CA SER A 145 12.96 20.46 -10.53
C SER A 145 14.48 20.68 -10.36
N GLN A 146 15.17 19.64 -9.89
CA GLN A 146 16.63 19.62 -9.81
C GLN A 146 17.22 19.16 -11.16
N HIS A 147 18.26 19.85 -11.63
CA HIS A 147 18.84 19.59 -12.95
C HIS A 147 20.26 19.04 -12.87
N LEU A 148 20.52 18.00 -13.66
CA LEU A 148 21.86 17.48 -13.92
C LEU A 148 22.09 17.40 -15.43
N GLN A 149 23.06 18.17 -15.93
CA GLN A 149 23.48 18.11 -17.34
C GLN A 149 24.71 17.20 -17.46
N MET A 150 24.56 16.08 -18.15
CA MET A 150 25.71 15.23 -18.51
C MET A 150 26.32 15.75 -19.81
N VAL A 151 27.62 16.07 -19.77
CA VAL A 151 28.40 16.48 -20.94
C VAL A 151 29.35 15.34 -21.33
N PRO A 152 29.64 15.15 -22.64
CA PRO A 152 30.61 14.14 -23.07
C PRO A 152 31.97 14.35 -22.41
N ALA A 153 32.64 13.25 -22.08
CA ALA A 153 34.06 13.30 -21.74
C ALA A 153 34.87 13.62 -23.00
N GLU A 154 35.90 14.45 -22.86
CA GLU A 154 36.84 14.81 -23.94
C GLU A 154 37.59 13.61 -24.52
#